data_AF-A0A831UTD8-F1
#
_entry.id   AF-A0A831UTD8-F1
#
_cell.length_a   1.000
_cell.length_b   1.000
_cell.length_c   1.000
_cell.angle_alpha   90.00
_cell.angle_beta   90.00
_cell.angle_gamma   90.00
#
_symmetry.space_group_name_H-M   'P 1'
#
loop_
_entity.id
_entity.type
_entity.pdbx_description
1 polymer ?
#
loop_
_entity_poly.entity_id
_entity_poly.type
_entity_poly.pdbx_seq_one_letter_code
_entity_poly.pdbx_strand_id
1 'polypeptide(L)'
;MADTRKVEAVADTSFLIALQWLELLETLEALYSRVLVPNRVWEEFCAGASEYEISAVSSIQGLQRAQVSNATLAVAIEAAAGGGEAEVIALALESGIALVLMDDYRGRKVAQRLGLKTRGTLGHLLALKRIGAIPTVKDYLNTLRERGFFLSDQIINEVLSRAGEQ
;
A
#
# COMPACT_ATOMS: atom_id res chain seq x y z
N MET A 1 9.15 -12.66 21.91
CA MET A 1 8.59 -11.30 21.90
C MET A 1 8.82 -10.74 20.50
N ALA A 2 7.77 -10.62 19.69
CA ALA A 2 7.92 -10.09 18.33
C ALA A 2 8.35 -8.62 18.43
N ASP A 3 9.38 -8.23 17.69
CA ASP A 3 9.83 -6.84 17.59
C ASP A 3 8.69 -6.01 17.00
N THR A 4 7.92 -5.33 17.86
CA THR A 4 6.77 -4.50 17.51
C THR A 4 7.19 -3.13 16.99
N ARG A 5 8.38 -3.01 16.38
CA ARG A 5 8.79 -1.77 15.73
C ARG A 5 7.95 -1.55 14.48
N LYS A 6 7.00 -0.63 14.60
CA LYS A 6 6.31 -0.02 13.46
C LYS A 6 7.35 0.53 12.50
N VAL A 7 7.12 0.37 11.21
CA VAL A 7 8.05 0.79 10.15
C VAL A 7 7.46 1.95 9.37
N GLU A 8 8.31 2.74 8.75
CA GLU A 8 7.87 3.75 7.80
C GLU A 8 7.62 3.13 6.44
N ALA A 9 6.69 3.69 5.67
CA ALA A 9 6.39 3.25 4.32
C ALA A 9 6.02 4.41 3.40
N VAL A 10 6.04 4.17 2.09
CA VAL A 10 5.46 5.07 1.07
C VAL A 10 4.39 4.32 0.29
N ALA A 11 3.19 4.88 0.12
CA ALA A 11 2.05 4.19 -0.50
C ALA A 11 1.69 4.74 -1.87
N ASP A 12 1.25 3.85 -2.76
CA ASP A 12 0.64 4.15 -4.05
C ASP A 12 -0.89 4.29 -3.95
N THR A 13 -1.51 4.67 -5.06
CA THR A 13 -2.96 4.89 -5.14
C THR A 13 -3.72 3.58 -5.00
N SER A 14 -3.22 2.51 -5.64
CA SER A 14 -3.94 1.23 -5.71
C SER A 14 -4.10 0.57 -4.33
N PHE A 15 -3.06 0.66 -3.50
CA PHE A 15 -3.08 0.19 -2.12
C PHE A 15 -4.07 1.00 -1.27
N LEU A 16 -4.08 2.33 -1.40
CA LEU A 16 -5.00 3.19 -0.63
C LEU A 16 -6.48 2.93 -1.00
N ILE A 17 -6.78 2.82 -2.29
CA ILE A 17 -8.12 2.49 -2.78
C ILE A 17 -8.56 1.11 -2.26
N ALA A 18 -7.67 0.12 -2.30
CA ALA A 18 -7.99 -1.21 -1.80
C ALA A 18 -8.31 -1.20 -0.30
N LEU A 19 -7.53 -0.47 0.52
CA LEU A 19 -7.85 -0.33 1.95
C LEU A 19 -9.13 0.45 2.20
N GLN A 20 -9.46 1.44 1.37
CA GLN A 20 -10.74 2.16 1.45
C GLN A 20 -11.92 1.22 1.20
N TRP A 21 -11.85 0.39 0.14
CA TRP A 21 -12.90 -0.60 -0.15
C TRP A 21 -13.11 -1.61 0.97
N LEU A 22 -12.06 -1.87 1.74
CA LEU A 22 -12.08 -2.79 2.88
C LEU A 22 -12.41 -2.11 4.21
N GLU A 23 -12.55 -0.79 4.24
CA GLU A 23 -12.72 0.01 5.46
C GLU A 23 -11.56 -0.19 6.47
N LEU A 24 -10.33 -0.37 5.96
CA LEU A 24 -9.13 -0.69 6.76
C LEU A 24 -8.08 0.41 6.80
N LEU A 25 -8.37 1.62 6.32
CA LEU A 25 -7.39 2.71 6.30
C LEU A 25 -6.85 3.07 7.70
N GLU A 26 -7.68 3.02 8.74
CA GLU A 26 -7.25 3.28 10.13
C GLU A 26 -6.22 2.24 10.62
N THR A 27 -6.19 1.04 10.03
CA THR A 27 -5.26 -0.02 10.42
C THR A 27 -3.82 0.25 9.98
N LEU A 28 -3.57 1.28 9.14
CA LEU A 28 -2.23 1.72 8.79
C LEU A 28 -1.41 2.02 10.04
N GLU A 29 -2.02 2.66 11.05
CA GLU A 29 -1.34 3.01 12.29
C GLU A 29 -0.99 1.78 13.14
N ALA A 30 -1.64 0.64 12.94
CA ALA A 30 -1.29 -0.60 13.63
C ALA A 30 0.04 -1.18 13.15
N LEU A 31 0.41 -0.94 11.89
CA LEU A 31 1.59 -1.54 11.24
C LEU A 31 2.72 -0.54 10.96
N TYR A 32 2.38 0.73 10.79
CA TYR A 32 3.30 1.75 10.30
C TYR A 32 3.39 2.92 11.28
N SER A 33 4.61 3.43 11.47
CA SER A 33 4.83 4.63 12.29
C SER A 33 4.51 5.88 11.49
N ARG A 34 4.70 5.81 10.17
CA ARG A 34 4.38 6.86 9.19
C ARG A 34 4.23 6.23 7.81
N VAL A 35 3.23 6.67 7.06
CA VAL A 35 3.02 6.34 5.65
C VAL A 35 3.05 7.64 4.86
N LEU A 36 4.04 7.80 3.99
CA LEU A 36 4.09 8.91 3.07
C LEU A 36 3.26 8.61 1.80
N VAL A 37 2.62 9.64 1.27
CA VAL A 37 1.85 9.56 0.02
C VAL A 37 2.33 10.68 -0.91
N PRO A 38 2.87 10.35 -2.10
CA PRO A 38 3.21 11.37 -3.08
C PRO A 38 2.02 12.25 -3.47
N ASN A 39 2.25 13.51 -3.82
CA ASN A 39 1.16 14.43 -4.21
C ASN A 39 0.33 13.89 -5.39
N ARG A 40 0.97 13.34 -6.44
CA ARG A 40 0.25 12.78 -7.59
C ARG A 40 -0.64 11.60 -7.21
N VAL A 41 -0.15 10.75 -6.31
CA VAL A 41 -0.91 9.62 -5.75
C VAL A 41 -2.12 10.12 -4.96
N TRP A 42 -1.92 11.16 -4.14
CA TRP A 42 -3.01 11.78 -3.39
C TRP A 42 -4.07 12.41 -4.32
N GLU A 43 -3.65 13.11 -5.36
CA GLU A 43 -4.53 13.71 -6.34
C GLU A 43 -5.36 12.66 -7.10
N GLU A 44 -4.74 11.56 -7.51
CA GLU A 44 -5.42 10.43 -8.17
C GLU A 44 -6.45 9.78 -7.23
N PHE A 45 -6.06 9.57 -5.97
CA PHE A 45 -6.95 9.04 -4.94
C PHE A 45 -8.18 9.95 -4.75
N CYS A 46 -7.97 11.27 -4.60
CA CYS A 46 -9.04 12.24 -4.44
C CYS A 46 -9.95 12.33 -5.67
N ALA A 47 -9.43 12.15 -6.88
CA ALA A 47 -10.23 12.21 -8.10
C ALA A 47 -11.29 11.10 -8.19
N GLY A 48 -11.08 9.97 -7.49
CA GLY A 48 -11.99 8.84 -7.43
C GLY A 48 -12.80 8.74 -6.13
N ALA A 49 -12.61 9.64 -5.17
CA ALA A 49 -13.19 9.57 -3.83
C ALA A 49 -14.21 10.69 -3.56
N SER A 50 -15.21 10.41 -2.73
CA SER A 50 -16.13 11.40 -2.20
C SER A 50 -15.47 12.29 -1.13
N GLU A 51 -16.06 13.46 -0.85
CA GLU A 51 -15.57 14.36 0.20
C GLU A 51 -15.48 13.67 1.58
N TYR A 52 -16.42 12.77 1.89
CA TYR A 52 -16.42 11.98 3.11
C TYR A 52 -15.20 11.06 3.17
N GLU A 53 -14.91 10.34 2.09
CA GLU A 53 -13.76 9.43 2.00
C GLU A 53 -12.43 10.19 2.11
N ILE A 54 -12.30 11.32 1.40
CA ILE A 54 -11.11 12.19 1.49
C ILE A 54 -10.91 12.69 2.93
N SER A 55 -11.99 13.11 3.60
CA SER A 55 -11.95 13.57 5.00
C SER A 55 -11.53 12.45 5.95
N ALA A 56 -12.10 11.25 5.80
CA ALA A 56 -11.74 10.08 6.59
C ALA A 56 -10.24 9.76 6.46
N VAL A 57 -9.73 9.72 5.22
CA VAL A 57 -8.30 9.44 4.97
C VAL A 57 -7.39 10.55 5.52
N SER A 58 -7.80 11.81 5.36
CA SER A 58 -7.04 12.97 5.85
C SER A 58 -6.96 13.06 7.38
N SER A 59 -7.86 12.37 8.09
CA SER A 59 -7.88 12.35 9.56
C SER A 59 -6.85 11.39 10.18
N ILE A 60 -6.30 10.46 9.38
CA ILE A 60 -5.34 9.45 9.81
C ILE A 60 -3.99 10.12 10.08
N GLN A 61 -3.58 10.16 11.35
CA GLN A 61 -2.37 10.88 11.78
C GLN A 61 -1.10 10.28 11.18
N GLY A 62 -1.09 8.95 11.01
CA GLY A 62 0.02 8.22 10.39
C GLY A 62 0.18 8.44 8.88
N LEU A 63 -0.79 9.05 8.20
CA LEU A 63 -0.75 9.26 6.74
C LEU A 63 -0.35 10.71 6.42
N GLN A 64 0.73 10.90 5.67
CA GLN A 64 1.28 12.22 5.40
C GLN A 64 1.56 12.41 3.90
N ARG A 65 1.07 13.52 3.35
CA ARG A 65 1.41 13.91 1.97
C ARG A 65 2.84 14.42 1.91
N ALA A 66 3.55 14.06 0.85
CA ALA A 66 4.90 14.51 0.60
C ALA A 66 5.14 14.75 -0.89
N GLN A 67 5.99 15.72 -1.19
CA GLN A 67 6.38 16.04 -2.55
C GLN A 67 7.70 15.35 -2.91
N VAL A 68 7.73 14.70 -4.07
CA VAL A 68 8.96 14.18 -4.66
C VAL A 68 9.85 15.34 -5.05
N SER A 69 11.05 15.42 -4.47
CA SER A 69 12.00 16.50 -4.74
C SER A 69 12.90 16.15 -5.93
N ASN A 70 13.22 14.87 -6.12
CA ASN A 70 14.05 14.42 -7.24
C ASN A 70 13.19 14.04 -8.46
N ALA A 71 12.66 15.06 -9.14
CA ALA A 71 11.86 14.87 -10.35
C ALA A 71 12.63 14.08 -11.46
N THR A 72 13.95 14.25 -11.56
CA THR A 72 14.77 13.51 -12.52
C THR A 72 14.77 12.01 -12.23
N LEU A 73 14.87 11.61 -10.95
CA LEU A 73 14.77 10.22 -10.55
C LEU A 73 13.39 9.64 -10.86
N ALA A 74 12.31 10.37 -10.55
CA ALA A 74 10.96 9.94 -10.86
C ALA A 74 10.76 9.72 -12.38
N VAL A 75 11.19 10.67 -13.22
CA VAL A 75 11.12 10.52 -14.68
C VAL A 75 11.94 9.33 -15.19
N ALA A 76 13.12 9.09 -14.61
CA ALA A 76 13.96 7.95 -14.99
C ALA A 76 13.31 6.60 -14.67
N ILE A 77 12.47 6.53 -13.63
CA ILE A 77 11.77 5.33 -13.19
C ILE A 77 10.43 5.15 -13.93
N GLU A 78 9.77 6.24 -14.33
CA GLU A 78 8.41 6.28 -14.90
C GLU A 78 8.24 5.36 -16.11
N ALA A 79 9.24 5.30 -17.01
CA ALA A 79 9.17 4.42 -18.19
C ALA A 79 9.07 2.93 -17.83
N ALA A 80 9.62 2.51 -16.67
CA ALA A 80 9.65 1.12 -16.22
C ALA A 80 8.53 0.77 -15.23
N ALA A 81 8.11 1.73 -14.40
CA ALA A 81 7.16 1.50 -13.31
C ALA A 81 5.77 2.11 -13.56
N GLY A 82 5.65 3.14 -14.40
CA GLY A 82 4.47 4.02 -14.46
C GLY A 82 4.62 5.25 -13.56
N GLY A 83 3.85 6.30 -13.84
CA GLY A 83 4.04 7.62 -13.23
C GLY A 83 3.80 7.67 -11.71
N GLY A 84 2.68 7.11 -11.23
CA GLY A 84 2.39 7.06 -9.80
C GLY A 84 3.39 6.18 -9.04
N GLU A 85 3.69 5.00 -9.56
CA GLU A 85 4.68 4.07 -8.98
C GLU A 85 6.08 4.69 -8.92
N ALA A 86 6.48 5.44 -9.94
CA ALA A 86 7.77 6.10 -9.98
C ALA A 86 7.93 7.15 -8.89
N GLU A 87 6.89 7.93 -8.60
CA GLU A 87 6.91 8.89 -7.50
C GLU A 87 7.01 8.20 -6.13
N VAL A 88 6.30 7.08 -5.95
CA VAL A 88 6.38 6.28 -4.70
C VAL A 88 7.80 5.76 -4.49
N ILE A 89 8.42 5.21 -5.54
CA ILE A 89 9.78 4.67 -5.48
C ILE A 89 10.80 5.80 -5.27
N ALA A 90 10.69 6.90 -6.00
CA ALA A 90 11.58 8.06 -5.87
C ALA A 90 11.51 8.63 -4.44
N LEU A 91 10.31 8.88 -3.93
CA LEU A 91 10.11 9.40 -2.58
C LEU A 91 10.66 8.46 -1.50
N ALA A 92 10.50 7.14 -1.66
CA ALA A 92 11.05 6.15 -0.74
C ALA A 92 12.58 6.21 -0.70
N LEU A 93 13.23 6.30 -1.86
CA LEU A 93 14.68 6.41 -1.98
C LEU A 93 15.21 7.74 -1.39
N GLU A 94 14.56 8.85 -1.72
CA GLU A 94 14.91 10.19 -1.22
C GLU A 94 14.78 10.30 0.30
N SER A 95 13.75 9.66 0.87
CA SER A 95 13.45 9.72 2.30
C SER A 95 14.16 8.64 3.13
N GLY A 96 14.94 7.76 2.49
CA GLY A 96 15.57 6.62 3.16
C GLY A 96 14.57 5.58 3.71
N ILE A 97 13.34 5.55 3.19
CA ILE A 97 12.27 4.63 3.61
C ILE A 97 12.39 3.34 2.81
N ALA A 98 12.64 2.23 3.50
CA ALA A 98 12.93 0.95 2.84
C ALA A 98 11.70 0.17 2.38
N LEU A 99 10.47 0.60 2.70
CA LEU A 99 9.23 -0.12 2.38
C LEU A 99 8.32 0.74 1.50
N VAL A 100 7.89 0.17 0.37
CA VAL A 100 6.82 0.74 -0.45
C VAL A 100 5.58 -0.16 -0.43
N LEU A 101 4.41 0.47 -0.39
CA LEU A 101 3.10 -0.15 -0.40
C LEU A 101 2.49 0.03 -1.78
N MET A 102 2.40 -1.07 -2.54
CA MET A 102 1.97 -1.06 -3.94
C MET A 102 1.55 -2.46 -4.38
N ASP A 103 0.54 -2.52 -5.25
CA ASP A 103 0.04 -3.77 -5.82
C ASP A 103 0.52 -4.04 -7.26
N ASP A 104 0.93 -2.99 -7.99
CA ASP A 104 1.39 -3.13 -9.37
C ASP A 104 2.61 -4.05 -9.48
N TYR A 105 2.57 -4.97 -10.45
CA TYR A 105 3.65 -5.94 -10.63
C TYR A 105 4.94 -5.28 -11.15
N ARG A 106 4.84 -4.34 -12.10
CA ARG A 106 6.01 -3.67 -12.69
C ARG A 106 6.65 -2.75 -11.66
N GLY A 107 5.86 -1.92 -10.97
CA GLY A 107 6.28 -1.08 -9.86
C GLY A 107 7.03 -1.88 -8.79
N ARG A 108 6.45 -3.00 -8.32
CA ARG A 108 7.12 -3.87 -7.34
C ARG A 108 8.46 -4.41 -7.83
N LYS A 109 8.54 -4.83 -9.09
CA LYS A 109 9.81 -5.34 -9.66
C LYS A 109 10.87 -4.26 -9.74
N VAL A 110 10.51 -3.03 -10.10
CA VAL A 110 11.46 -1.91 -10.15
C VAL A 110 11.91 -1.53 -8.75
N ALA A 111 10.98 -1.38 -7.80
CA ALA A 111 11.29 -1.09 -6.40
C ALA A 111 12.28 -2.11 -5.81
N GLN A 112 12.03 -3.41 -6.02
CA GLN A 112 12.90 -4.49 -5.55
C GLN A 112 14.30 -4.43 -6.17
N ARG A 113 14.42 -4.12 -7.46
CA ARG A 113 15.72 -3.95 -8.14
C ARG A 113 16.54 -2.79 -7.58
N LEU A 114 15.86 -1.77 -7.07
CA LEU A 114 16.46 -0.60 -6.42
C LEU A 114 16.69 -0.80 -4.92
N GLY A 115 16.51 -2.02 -4.41
CA GLY A 115 16.80 -2.38 -3.00
C GLY A 115 15.66 -2.09 -2.02
N LEU A 116 14.48 -1.68 -2.50
CA LEU A 116 13.31 -1.45 -1.65
C LEU A 116 12.56 -2.76 -1.38
N LYS A 117 11.97 -2.85 -0.18
CA LYS A 117 10.99 -3.87 0.15
C LYS A 117 9.63 -3.42 -0.37
N THR A 118 8.83 -4.39 -0.81
CA THR A 118 7.48 -4.12 -1.33
C THR A 118 6.44 -4.88 -0.51
N ARG A 119 5.29 -4.27 -0.26
CA ARG A 119 4.12 -4.94 0.32
C ARG A 119 2.86 -4.43 -0.35
N GLY A 120 2.15 -5.31 -1.06
CA GLY A 120 0.81 -5.00 -1.57
C GLY A 120 -0.29 -5.21 -0.53
N THR A 121 -1.54 -4.98 -0.93
CA THR A 121 -2.75 -5.13 -0.12
C THR A 121 -2.81 -6.49 0.56
N LEU A 122 -2.58 -7.59 -0.18
CA LEU A 122 -2.62 -8.94 0.38
C LEU A 122 -1.55 -9.17 1.48
N GLY A 123 -0.36 -8.59 1.29
CA GLY A 123 0.70 -8.66 2.27
C GLY A 123 0.40 -7.82 3.53
N HIS A 124 -0.35 -6.73 3.37
CA HIS A 124 -0.84 -5.93 4.48
C HIS A 124 -1.92 -6.67 5.28
N LEU A 125 -2.90 -7.30 4.62
CA LEU A 125 -3.91 -8.14 5.27
C LEU A 125 -3.28 -9.28 6.08
N LEU A 126 -2.29 -9.98 5.52
CA LEU A 126 -1.53 -10.99 6.25
C LEU A 126 -0.78 -10.41 7.46
N ALA A 127 -0.25 -9.20 7.33
CA ALA A 127 0.43 -8.53 8.44
C ALA A 127 -0.55 -8.16 9.57
N LEU A 128 -1.75 -7.68 9.24
CA LEU A 128 -2.83 -7.40 10.20
C LEU A 128 -3.28 -8.67 10.92
N LYS A 129 -3.52 -9.76 10.17
CA LYS A 129 -3.90 -11.06 10.73
C LYS A 129 -2.86 -11.55 11.73
N ARG A 130 -1.57 -11.45 11.38
CA ARG A 130 -0.46 -11.89 12.23
C ARG A 130 -0.38 -11.15 13.57
N ILE A 131 -0.79 -9.88 13.60
CA ILE A 131 -0.83 -9.09 14.85
C ILE A 131 -2.20 -9.15 15.55
N GLY A 132 -3.15 -9.92 15.02
CA GLY A 132 -4.50 -10.05 15.58
C GLY A 132 -5.40 -8.84 15.35
N ALA A 133 -5.04 -7.93 14.43
CA ALA A 133 -5.85 -6.74 14.14
C ALA A 133 -7.10 -7.05 13.30
N ILE A 134 -7.10 -8.17 12.57
CA ILE A 134 -8.26 -8.69 11.85
C ILE A 134 -8.46 -10.18 12.17
N PRO A 135 -9.72 -10.65 12.28
CA PRO A 135 -10.03 -12.02 12.67
C PRO A 135 -9.84 -13.02 11.54
N THR A 136 -10.07 -12.60 10.28
CA THR A 136 -9.95 -13.43 9.08
C THR A 136 -9.31 -12.61 7.96
N VAL A 137 -8.69 -13.25 6.97
CA VAL A 137 -8.37 -12.61 5.66
C VAL A 137 -9.39 -12.98 4.60
N LYS A 138 -10.05 -14.13 4.72
CA LYS A 138 -11.00 -14.64 3.71
C LYS A 138 -12.08 -13.63 3.33
N ASP A 139 -12.67 -12.95 4.31
CA ASP A 139 -13.76 -12.00 4.06
C ASP A 139 -13.28 -10.81 3.23
N TYR A 140 -12.12 -10.26 3.58
CA TYR A 140 -11.49 -9.17 2.81
C TYR A 140 -11.09 -9.60 1.39
N LEU A 141 -10.62 -10.84 1.18
CA LEU A 141 -10.33 -11.35 -0.16
C LEU A 141 -11.58 -11.41 -1.04
N ASN A 142 -12.73 -11.77 -0.47
CA ASN A 142 -14.00 -11.80 -1.20
C ASN A 142 -14.44 -10.39 -1.57
N THR A 143 -14.41 -9.45 -0.62
CA THR A 143 -14.73 -8.03 -0.87
C THR A 143 -13.83 -7.43 -1.94
N LEU A 144 -12.51 -7.68 -1.90
CA LEU A 144 -11.59 -7.21 -2.93
C LEU A 144 -11.99 -7.72 -4.32
N ARG A 145 -12.28 -9.02 -4.43
CA ARG A 145 -12.67 -9.65 -5.70
C ARG A 145 -13.99 -9.09 -6.24
N GLU A 146 -14.99 -8.92 -5.37
CA GLU A 146 -16.29 -8.33 -5.73
C GLU A 146 -16.18 -6.88 -6.20
N ARG A 147 -15.23 -6.13 -5.65
CA ARG A 147 -14.90 -4.75 -6.05
C ARG A 147 -14.02 -4.67 -7.30
N GLY A 148 -13.68 -5.81 -7.91
CA GLY A 148 -12.92 -5.87 -9.17
C GLY A 148 -11.40 -5.92 -9.00
N PHE A 149 -10.88 -6.14 -7.79
CA PHE A 149 -9.47 -6.38 -7.56
C PHE A 149 -9.06 -7.73 -8.17
N PHE A 150 -8.02 -7.74 -9.01
CA PHE A 150 -7.63 -8.94 -9.75
C PHE A 150 -6.96 -9.97 -8.84
N LEU A 151 -7.72 -11.01 -8.46
CA LEU A 151 -7.26 -12.14 -7.65
C LEU A 151 -7.59 -13.45 -8.36
N SER A 152 -6.57 -14.22 -8.75
CA SER A 152 -6.77 -15.59 -9.22
C SER A 152 -7.02 -16.52 -8.03
N ASP A 153 -7.73 -17.63 -8.24
CA ASP A 153 -7.96 -18.62 -7.19
C ASP A 153 -6.65 -19.16 -6.60
N GLN A 154 -5.59 -19.24 -7.40
CA GLN A 154 -4.25 -19.59 -6.93
C GLN A 154 -3.74 -18.59 -5.88
N ILE A 155 -3.84 -17.28 -6.15
CA ILE A 155 -3.42 -16.22 -5.22
C ILE A 155 -4.24 -16.29 -3.94
N ILE A 156 -5.57 -16.46 -4.04
CA ILE A 156 -6.45 -16.57 -2.88
C ILE A 156 -6.06 -17.77 -2.02
N ASN A 157 -5.88 -18.94 -2.62
CA ASN A 157 -5.49 -20.15 -1.90
C ASN A 157 -4.13 -20.00 -1.22
N GLU A 158 -3.17 -19.33 -1.87
CA GLU A 158 -1.87 -19.01 -1.27
C GLU A 158 -2.03 -18.11 -0.03
N VAL A 159 -2.83 -17.04 -0.13
CA VAL A 159 -3.06 -16.12 0.99
C VAL A 159 -3.77 -16.81 2.15
N LEU A 160 -4.82 -17.61 1.88
CA LEU A 160 -5.54 -18.37 2.90
C LEU A 160 -4.62 -19.37 3.61
N SER A 161 -3.79 -20.09 2.85
CA SER A 161 -2.81 -21.03 3.43
C SER A 161 -1.82 -20.30 4.35
N ARG A 162 -1.30 -19.15 3.91
CA ARG A 162 -0.39 -18.32 4.72
C ARG A 162 -1.04 -17.70 5.96
N ALA A 163 -2.36 -17.55 5.97
CA ALA A 163 -3.12 -17.07 7.11
C ALA A 163 -3.60 -18.18 8.05
N GLY A 164 -3.45 -19.46 7.67
CA GLY A 164 -3.99 -20.59 8.42
C GLY A 164 -5.52 -20.71 8.30
N GLU A 165 -6.09 -20.32 7.17
CA GLU A 165 -7.54 -20.29 6.91
C GLU A 165 -7.99 -21.26 5.80
N GLN A 166 -7.21 -22.33 5.57
CA GLN A 166 -7.58 -23.42 4.65
C GLN A 166 -8.63 -24.36 5.24
#